data_AF-A0A519WDH2-F1
#
_entry.id   AF-A0A519WDH2-F1
#
_cell.length_a   1.000
_cell.length_b   1.000
_cell.length_c   1.000
_cell.angle_alpha   90.00
_cell.angle_beta   90.00
_cell.angle_gamma   90.00
#
_symmetry.space_group_name_H-M   'P 1'
#
loop_
_entity.id
_entity.type
_entity.pdbx_description
1 polymer ?
#
loop_
_entity_poly.entity_id
_entity_poly.type
_entity_poly.pdbx_seq_one_letter_code
_entity_poly.pdbx_strand_id
1 'polypeptide(L)'
;VKGLTNREGGTRTSPSMNDYRIPGTPNFDNNAPMRVGFSPGELNGGKGYINVQLAELKIWQAAIPEKDIQTYSCDATMDESHPYYSFLVGYWPMLEGSGNVLKDVGGPYEANMTLSGVYAWEDFTDLICSPSNTNLGTLVPKNSDIPTQILSFFNIARQDKWGLDGRVWIAN
;
A
#
# COMPACT_ATOMS: atom_id res chain seq x y z
N VAL A 1 -4.47 -3.29 -18.22
CA VAL A 1 -4.23 -2.67 -16.90
C VAL A 1 -5.06 -3.43 -15.89
N LYS A 2 -4.42 -4.19 -14.99
CA LYS A 2 -5.09 -5.06 -14.02
C LYS A 2 -5.32 -4.26 -12.74
N GLY A 3 -6.54 -3.79 -12.54
CA GLY A 3 -6.96 -3.26 -11.26
C GLY A 3 -7.32 -4.42 -10.33
N LEU A 4 -6.87 -4.35 -9.08
CA LEU A 4 -7.50 -5.06 -7.98
C LEU A 4 -8.97 -4.61 -7.95
N THR A 5 -9.89 -5.46 -8.40
CA THR A 5 -11.31 -5.28 -8.11
C THR A 5 -11.77 -6.51 -7.34
N ASN A 6 -12.16 -6.30 -6.09
CA ASN A 6 -13.17 -7.17 -5.51
C ASN A 6 -14.52 -6.57 -5.92
N ARG A 7 -15.41 -7.42 -6.43
CA ARG A 7 -16.82 -7.06 -6.62
C ARG A 7 -17.61 -7.19 -5.31
N GLU A 8 -16.94 -7.62 -4.23
CA GLU A 8 -17.55 -7.96 -2.93
C GLU A 8 -16.74 -7.52 -1.71
N GLY A 9 -15.85 -6.52 -1.80
CA GLY A 9 -15.26 -5.91 -0.60
C GLY A 9 -14.57 -6.90 0.34
N GLY A 10 -13.62 -7.71 -0.17
CA GLY A 10 -12.77 -8.58 0.64
C GLY A 10 -11.34 -8.05 0.72
N THR A 11 -10.81 -7.92 1.94
CA THR A 11 -9.37 -7.76 2.21
C THR A 11 -8.69 -9.12 2.01
N ARG A 12 -7.72 -9.21 1.10
CA ARG A 12 -6.89 -10.42 0.95
C ARG A 12 -5.57 -10.19 1.66
N THR A 13 -5.36 -10.91 2.75
CA THR A 13 -4.09 -10.99 3.51
C THR A 13 -2.94 -11.60 2.70
N SER A 14 -3.22 -12.14 1.52
CA SER A 14 -2.22 -12.56 0.53
C SER A 14 -2.82 -12.33 -0.87
N PRO A 15 -2.50 -11.21 -1.54
CA PRO A 15 -2.99 -10.96 -2.89
C PRO A 15 -2.38 -12.01 -3.83
N SER A 16 -3.20 -12.97 -4.29
CA SER A 16 -2.79 -13.86 -5.39
C SER A 16 -2.97 -13.14 -6.72
N MET A 17 -1.97 -13.20 -7.60
CA MET A 17 -2.09 -12.62 -8.93
C MET A 17 -3.07 -13.45 -9.75
N ASN A 18 -4.25 -12.89 -10.05
CA ASN A 18 -5.17 -13.49 -11.00
C ASN A 18 -4.86 -12.91 -12.39
N ASP A 19 -4.34 -13.73 -13.30
CA ASP A 19 -4.19 -13.34 -14.69
C ASP A 19 -5.52 -13.48 -15.43
N TYR A 20 -5.99 -12.39 -16.03
CA TYR A 20 -7.14 -12.39 -16.91
C TYR A 20 -6.73 -11.85 -18.27
N ARG A 21 -6.69 -12.74 -19.26
CA ARG A 21 -6.45 -12.37 -20.65
C ARG A 21 -7.72 -11.76 -21.21
N ILE A 22 -7.68 -10.46 -21.49
CA ILE A 22 -8.75 -9.79 -22.25
C ILE A 22 -8.66 -10.31 -23.70
N PRO A 23 -9.75 -10.82 -24.28
CA PRO A 23 -9.77 -11.24 -25.68
C PRO A 23 -9.58 -10.02 -26.61
N GLY A 24 -8.72 -10.18 -27.62
CA GLY A 24 -8.38 -9.12 -28.59
C GLY A 24 -7.04 -8.43 -28.29
N THR A 25 -6.64 -7.52 -29.17
CA THR A 25 -5.52 -6.60 -28.97
C THR A 25 -6.07 -5.24 -28.51
N PRO A 26 -5.96 -4.90 -27.21
CA PRO A 26 -6.35 -3.58 -26.74
C PRO A 26 -5.56 -2.50 -27.49
N ASN A 27 -6.25 -1.48 -27.98
CA ASN A 27 -5.59 -0.33 -28.59
C ASN A 27 -5.08 0.61 -27.48
N PHE A 28 -3.79 0.49 -27.19
CA PHE A 28 -3.10 1.38 -26.24
C PHE A 28 -2.68 2.71 -26.88
N ASP A 29 -2.70 2.82 -28.21
CA ASP A 29 -2.47 4.06 -28.95
C ASP A 29 -3.82 4.75 -29.18
N ASN A 30 -4.27 5.46 -28.15
CA ASN A 30 -5.53 6.20 -28.19
C ASN A 30 -5.39 7.57 -27.51
N ASN A 31 -6.29 8.48 -27.86
CA ASN A 31 -6.34 9.83 -27.30
C ASN A 31 -7.26 9.93 -26.07
N ALA A 32 -7.72 8.80 -25.52
CA ALA A 32 -8.57 8.83 -24.34
C ALA A 32 -7.71 9.08 -23.09
N PRO A 33 -8.11 9.99 -22.19
CA PRO A 33 -7.36 10.20 -20.96
C PRO A 33 -7.41 8.94 -20.10
N MET A 34 -6.30 8.62 -19.45
CA MET A 34 -6.27 7.55 -18.45
C MET A 34 -7.16 7.93 -17.27
N ARG A 35 -7.95 6.98 -16.79
CA ARG A 35 -8.87 7.17 -15.67
C ARG A 35 -8.76 5.99 -14.71
N VAL A 36 -8.91 6.29 -13.44
CA VAL A 36 -8.96 5.32 -12.35
C VAL A 36 -10.27 5.57 -11.61
N GLY A 37 -10.97 4.51 -11.19
CA GLY A 37 -12.25 4.67 -10.50
C GLY A 37 -13.48 4.78 -11.42
N PHE A 38 -13.29 5.04 -12.71
CA PHE A 38 -14.38 5.32 -13.64
C PHE A 38 -14.06 4.90 -15.09
N SER A 39 -15.03 4.26 -15.76
CA SER A 39 -14.94 3.92 -17.18
C SER A 39 -16.11 4.53 -17.97
N PRO A 40 -15.84 5.40 -18.97
CA PRO A 40 -16.88 5.94 -19.83
C PRO A 40 -17.37 4.87 -20.82
N GLY A 41 -18.67 4.58 -20.81
CA GLY A 41 -19.27 3.57 -21.70
C GLY A 41 -20.61 3.05 -21.18
N GLU A 42 -20.84 3.15 -19.88
CA GLU A 42 -22.11 2.83 -19.22
C GLU A 42 -22.56 4.05 -18.39
N LEU A 43 -22.84 5.18 -19.07
CA LEU A 43 -23.16 6.46 -18.42
C LEU A 43 -24.40 6.42 -17.49
N ASN A 44 -25.19 5.32 -17.54
CA ASN A 44 -26.36 5.07 -16.70
C ASN A 44 -26.41 3.63 -16.13
N GLY A 45 -25.28 2.89 -16.16
CA GLY A 45 -25.21 1.51 -15.67
C GLY A 45 -24.36 1.39 -14.41
N GLY A 46 -24.74 0.49 -13.50
CA GLY A 46 -24.06 0.27 -12.22
C GLY A 46 -22.62 -0.28 -12.31
N LYS A 47 -22.03 -0.40 -13.51
CA LYS A 47 -20.66 -0.90 -13.71
C LYS A 47 -19.67 0.18 -14.18
N GLY A 48 -20.12 1.41 -14.43
CA GLY A 48 -19.26 2.53 -14.84
C GLY A 48 -18.45 3.16 -13.70
N TYR A 49 -18.87 2.92 -12.45
CA TYR A 49 -18.27 3.46 -11.24
C TYR A 49 -17.82 2.31 -10.33
N ILE A 50 -16.67 2.48 -9.68
CA ILE A 50 -16.25 1.58 -8.61
C ILE A 50 -16.24 2.35 -7.29
N ASN A 51 -16.70 1.70 -6.22
CA ASN A 51 -16.55 2.21 -4.86
C ASN A 51 -15.34 1.51 -4.24
N VAL A 52 -14.22 2.22 -4.16
CA VAL A 52 -12.94 1.69 -3.68
C VAL A 52 -12.20 2.74 -2.89
N GLN A 53 -11.42 2.29 -1.92
CA GLN A 53 -10.35 3.08 -1.35
C GLN A 53 -9.06 2.80 -2.13
N LEU A 54 -8.31 3.83 -2.45
CA LEU A 54 -7.08 3.73 -3.22
C LEU A 54 -5.94 4.39 -2.43
N ALA A 55 -4.79 3.76 -2.47
CA ALA A 55 -3.52 4.29 -2.01
C ALA A 55 -2.43 3.72 -2.93
N GLU A 56 -1.30 4.40 -3.04
CA GLU A 56 -0.09 3.84 -3.68
C GLU A 56 -0.30 3.34 -5.13
N LEU A 57 -0.93 4.15 -6.00
CA LEU A 57 -1.13 3.76 -7.39
C LEU A 57 0.17 3.84 -8.18
N LYS A 58 0.60 2.71 -8.73
CA LYS A 58 1.85 2.58 -9.51
C LYS A 58 1.57 1.91 -10.86
N ILE A 59 2.20 2.40 -11.92
CA ILE A 59 2.09 1.85 -13.28
C ILE A 59 3.49 1.61 -13.84
N TRP A 60 3.72 0.41 -14.37
CA TRP A 60 5.02 0.02 -14.92
C TRP A 60 4.92 -0.37 -16.40
N GLN A 61 6.01 -0.14 -17.15
CA GLN A 61 6.21 -0.59 -18.52
C GLN A 61 6.86 -1.99 -18.61
N ALA A 62 6.85 -2.74 -17.52
CA ALA A 62 7.41 -4.09 -17.44
C ALA A 62 6.40 -5.07 -16.82
N ALA A 63 6.50 -6.34 -17.22
CA ALA A 63 5.77 -7.42 -16.57
C ALA A 63 6.53 -7.83 -15.30
N ILE A 64 6.07 -7.37 -14.14
CA ILE A 64 6.66 -7.72 -12.84
C ILE A 64 6.21 -9.14 -12.45
N PRO A 65 7.13 -10.04 -12.08
CA PRO A 65 6.81 -11.37 -11.56
C PRO A 65 6.01 -11.30 -10.25
N GLU A 66 5.10 -12.26 -10.04
CA GLU A 66 4.26 -12.31 -8.84
C GLU A 66 5.06 -12.29 -7.53
N LYS A 67 6.21 -13.00 -7.48
CA LYS A 67 7.08 -13.02 -6.29
C LYS A 67 7.54 -11.62 -5.88
N ASP A 68 7.82 -10.77 -6.86
CA ASP A 68 8.34 -9.42 -6.61
C ASP A 68 7.19 -8.51 -6.21
N ILE A 69 6.02 -8.63 -6.85
CA ILE A 69 4.80 -7.91 -6.43
C ILE A 69 4.46 -8.24 -4.97
N GLN A 70 4.50 -9.50 -4.56
CA GLN A 70 4.21 -9.91 -3.17
C GLN A 70 5.26 -9.38 -2.18
N THR A 71 6.52 -9.29 -2.60
CA THR A 71 7.60 -8.77 -1.75
C THR A 71 7.43 -7.27 -1.50
N TYR A 72 7.06 -6.51 -2.54
CA TYR A 72 6.98 -5.05 -2.50
C TYR A 72 5.56 -4.51 -2.30
N SER A 73 4.53 -5.37 -2.18
CA SER A 73 3.13 -4.92 -2.03
C SER A 73 2.88 -4.11 -0.76
N CYS A 74 3.73 -4.31 0.25
CA CYS A 74 3.66 -3.64 1.54
C CYS A 74 4.67 -2.48 1.68
N ASP A 75 5.43 -2.20 0.62
CA ASP A 75 6.34 -1.08 0.59
C ASP A 75 5.59 0.16 0.08
N ALA A 76 5.33 1.08 1.01
CA ALA A 76 4.72 2.38 0.73
C ALA A 76 5.73 3.39 0.16
N THR A 77 7.00 3.00 0.05
CA THR A 77 8.03 3.83 -0.56
C THR A 77 8.34 3.35 -1.97
N MET A 78 8.73 4.29 -2.82
CA MET A 78 9.24 4.01 -4.16
C MET A 78 10.47 4.86 -4.36
N ASP A 79 11.62 4.21 -4.39
CA ASP A 79 12.92 4.85 -4.57
C ASP A 79 13.75 4.12 -5.64
N GLU A 80 14.90 4.71 -5.98
CA GLU A 80 15.82 4.16 -6.98
C GLU A 80 16.39 2.78 -6.63
N SER A 81 16.26 2.33 -5.37
CA SER A 81 16.70 0.99 -4.97
C SER A 81 15.72 -0.10 -5.40
N HIS A 82 14.48 0.25 -5.75
CA HIS A 82 13.49 -0.71 -6.22
C HIS A 82 13.92 -1.32 -7.58
N PRO A 83 13.98 -2.66 -7.73
CA PRO A 83 14.52 -3.31 -8.93
C PRO A 83 13.82 -2.92 -10.23
N TYR A 84 12.55 -2.49 -10.14
CA TYR A 84 11.72 -2.07 -11.26
C TYR A 84 11.51 -0.55 -11.35
N TYR A 85 12.28 0.25 -10.60
CA TYR A 85 12.14 1.71 -10.60
C TYR A 85 12.32 2.31 -11.99
N SER A 86 13.31 1.84 -12.76
CA SER A 86 13.57 2.29 -14.14
C SER A 86 12.44 1.94 -15.13
N PHE A 87 11.54 1.04 -14.75
CA PHE A 87 10.36 0.68 -15.53
C PHE A 87 9.08 1.35 -15.00
N LEU A 88 9.18 2.25 -14.05
CA LEU A 88 8.05 3.02 -13.55
C LEU A 88 7.63 4.09 -14.57
N VAL A 89 6.35 4.11 -14.90
CA VAL A 89 5.73 5.05 -15.86
C VAL A 89 4.99 6.17 -15.14
N GLY A 90 4.46 5.89 -13.95
CA GLY A 90 3.76 6.87 -13.13
C GLY A 90 3.49 6.31 -11.73
N TYR A 91 3.56 7.19 -10.73
CA TYR A 91 3.36 6.85 -9.33
C TYR A 91 2.63 7.97 -8.59
N TRP A 92 1.45 7.64 -8.07
CA TRP A 92 0.60 8.53 -7.29
C TRP A 92 0.45 7.95 -5.87
N PRO A 93 1.19 8.47 -4.89
CA PRO A 93 1.16 7.97 -3.51
C PRO A 93 -0.17 8.30 -2.80
N MET A 94 -0.86 9.37 -3.23
CA MET A 94 -2.10 9.86 -2.62
C MET A 94 -1.91 10.29 -1.15
N LEU A 95 -0.82 11.03 -0.89
CA LEU A 95 -0.47 11.55 0.44
C LEU A 95 -0.77 13.05 0.61
N GLU A 96 -1.47 13.66 -0.35
CA GLU A 96 -1.81 15.08 -0.32
C GLU A 96 -2.80 15.44 0.81
N GLY A 97 -3.62 14.48 1.23
CA GLY A 97 -4.57 14.60 2.35
C GLY A 97 -5.70 15.61 2.13
N SER A 98 -5.70 16.34 1.02
CA SER A 98 -6.69 17.36 0.68
C SER A 98 -6.59 17.76 -0.80
N GLY A 99 -7.61 18.47 -1.29
CA GLY A 99 -7.66 18.96 -2.66
C GLY A 99 -8.17 17.92 -3.66
N ASN A 100 -7.99 18.22 -4.93
CA ASN A 100 -8.50 17.43 -6.05
C ASN A 100 -7.41 17.02 -7.05
N VAL A 101 -6.14 17.18 -6.72
CA VAL A 101 -5.03 16.83 -7.61
C VAL A 101 -4.19 15.76 -6.93
N LEU A 102 -4.02 14.62 -7.60
CA LEU A 102 -3.06 13.58 -7.23
C LEU A 102 -1.79 13.81 -8.03
N LYS A 103 -0.66 13.99 -7.35
CA LYS A 103 0.61 14.26 -8.01
C LYS A 103 1.29 12.98 -8.45
N ASP A 104 1.83 12.99 -9.66
CA ASP A 104 2.77 11.94 -10.10
C ASP A 104 4.16 12.30 -9.56
N VAL A 105 4.74 11.43 -8.75
CA VAL A 105 6.04 11.67 -8.09
C VAL A 105 7.16 10.75 -8.60
N GLY A 106 6.87 9.83 -9.52
CA GLY A 106 7.83 8.83 -9.97
C GLY A 106 7.86 8.54 -11.47
N GLY A 107 6.90 9.07 -12.24
CA GLY A 107 6.88 8.92 -13.69
C GLY A 107 7.67 10.00 -14.43
N PRO A 108 8.20 9.70 -15.64
CA PRO A 108 8.88 10.70 -16.48
C PRO A 108 7.93 11.73 -17.11
N TYR A 109 6.61 11.55 -16.95
CA TYR A 109 5.59 12.34 -17.64
C TYR A 109 4.91 13.38 -16.74
N GLU A 110 5.21 13.39 -15.43
CA GLU A 110 4.54 14.25 -14.43
C GLU A 110 3.01 14.23 -14.59
N ALA A 111 2.45 13.04 -14.77
CA ALA A 111 1.07 12.85 -15.21
C ALA A 111 0.08 13.02 -14.05
N ASN A 112 -0.05 14.25 -13.54
CA ASN A 112 -0.95 14.57 -12.44
C ASN A 112 -2.41 14.22 -12.79
N MET A 113 -3.11 13.58 -11.86
CA MET A 113 -4.53 13.26 -12.03
C MET A 113 -5.40 14.27 -11.31
N THR A 114 -6.60 14.51 -11.83
CA THR A 114 -7.62 15.33 -11.17
C THR A 114 -8.79 14.46 -10.72
N LEU A 115 -9.10 14.53 -9.42
CA LEU A 115 -10.27 13.88 -8.82
C LEU A 115 -11.54 14.62 -9.23
N SER A 116 -12.58 13.84 -9.53
CA SER A 116 -13.90 14.34 -9.92
C SER A 116 -14.99 13.44 -9.37
N GLY A 117 -16.14 14.02 -9.01
CA GLY A 117 -17.25 13.31 -8.37
C GLY A 117 -17.22 13.43 -6.84
N VAL A 118 -17.88 12.50 -6.17
CA VAL A 118 -17.91 12.41 -4.70
C VAL A 118 -16.74 11.57 -4.24
N TYR A 119 -15.85 12.16 -3.44
CA TYR A 119 -14.70 11.49 -2.84
C TYR A 119 -14.43 12.07 -1.45
N ALA A 120 -13.75 11.28 -0.61
CA ALA A 120 -13.29 11.70 0.71
C ALA A 120 -11.83 11.29 0.89
N TRP A 121 -11.06 12.14 1.55
CA TRP A 121 -9.74 11.79 2.06
C TRP A 121 -9.92 11.12 3.41
N GLU A 122 -9.41 9.91 3.55
CA GLU A 122 -9.49 9.14 4.79
C GLU A 122 -8.07 8.84 5.27
N ASP A 123 -7.83 9.08 6.55
CA ASP A 123 -6.59 8.68 7.20
C ASP A 123 -6.67 7.19 7.53
N PHE A 124 -5.77 6.40 6.93
CA PHE A 124 -5.62 5.00 7.30
C PHE A 124 -4.93 4.89 8.65
N THR A 125 -5.71 4.67 9.70
CA THR A 125 -5.18 4.33 11.04
C THR A 125 -4.87 2.84 11.19
N ASP A 126 -5.35 2.03 10.25
CA ASP A 126 -5.15 0.58 10.24
C ASP A 126 -3.98 0.22 9.31
N LEU A 127 -3.11 -0.68 9.79
CA LEU A 127 -1.93 -1.10 9.03
C LEU A 127 -2.37 -1.94 7.83
N ILE A 128 -2.37 -1.35 6.62
CA ILE A 128 -2.65 -2.05 5.35
C ILE A 128 -1.75 -3.29 5.20
N CYS A 129 -0.54 -3.21 5.75
CA CYS A 129 0.36 -4.34 5.93
C CYS A 129 0.93 -4.34 7.35
N SER A 130 0.31 -5.09 8.25
CA SER A 130 0.91 -5.33 9.56
C SER A 130 2.12 -6.27 9.42
N PRO A 131 3.26 -5.96 10.05
CA PRO A 131 4.36 -6.90 10.11
C PRO A 131 3.91 -8.17 10.82
N SER A 132 4.42 -9.33 10.39
CA SER A 132 4.03 -10.62 10.97
C SER A 132 4.17 -10.60 12.50
N ASN A 133 3.15 -11.10 13.21
CA ASN A 133 3.03 -11.07 14.67
C ASN A 133 4.21 -11.73 15.43
N THR A 134 5.07 -12.47 14.74
CA THR A 134 6.21 -13.19 15.32
C THR A 134 7.29 -12.29 15.93
N ASN A 135 7.34 -10.99 15.59
CA ASN A 135 8.34 -10.04 16.13
C ASN A 135 7.76 -8.69 16.59
N LEU A 136 6.45 -8.58 16.85
CA LEU A 136 5.87 -7.31 17.32
C LEU A 136 6.55 -6.78 18.58
N GLY A 137 6.96 -7.68 19.49
CA GLY A 137 7.67 -7.32 20.73
C GLY A 137 9.08 -6.72 20.55
N THR A 138 9.63 -6.67 19.33
CA THR A 138 10.86 -5.92 19.02
C THR A 138 10.59 -4.60 18.28
N LEU A 139 9.38 -4.41 17.75
CA LEU A 139 9.00 -3.26 16.93
C LEU A 139 8.18 -2.23 17.71
N VAL A 140 7.48 -2.64 18.76
CA VAL A 140 6.75 -1.75 19.68
C VAL A 140 7.30 -1.85 21.09
N PRO A 141 7.21 -0.76 21.89
CA PRO A 141 7.59 -0.80 23.30
C PRO A 141 6.85 -1.92 24.03
N LYS A 142 7.62 -2.84 24.61
CA LYS A 142 7.11 -3.90 25.47
C LYS A 142 7.38 -3.59 26.94
N ASN A 143 6.73 -4.34 27.83
CA ASN A 143 6.86 -4.14 29.28
C ASN A 143 8.31 -4.23 29.78
N SER A 144 9.22 -4.92 29.08
CA SER A 144 10.65 -4.96 29.43
C SER A 144 11.44 -3.70 29.06
N ASP A 145 10.88 -2.84 28.20
CA ASP A 145 11.54 -1.62 27.74
C ASP A 145 11.39 -0.50 28.77
N ILE A 146 10.29 -0.49 29.54
CA ILE A 146 10.04 0.43 30.65
C ILE A 146 11.16 0.37 31.73
N PRO A 147 11.48 -0.81 32.33
CA PRO A 147 12.55 -0.89 33.31
C PRO A 147 13.92 -0.58 32.68
N THR A 148 14.13 -0.93 31.40
CA THR A 148 15.36 -0.57 30.69
C THR A 148 15.51 0.94 30.54
N GLN A 149 14.43 1.67 30.25
CA GLN A 149 14.42 3.12 30.17
C GLN A 149 14.72 3.76 31.54
N ILE A 150 14.09 3.28 32.61
CA ILE A 150 14.36 3.75 33.99
C ILE A 150 15.82 3.54 34.38
N LEU A 151 16.39 2.36 34.10
CA LEU A 151 17.80 2.06 34.39
C LEU A 151 18.75 2.96 33.60
N SER A 152 18.42 3.26 32.34
CA SER A 152 19.20 4.19 31.53
C SER A 152 19.18 5.62 32.09
N PHE A 153 18.05 6.09 32.64
CA PHE A 153 17.97 7.40 33.32
C PHE A 153 18.90 7.48 34.53
N PHE A 154 19.06 6.39 35.27
CA PHE A 154 19.98 6.30 36.41
C PHE A 154 21.43 5.97 35.99
N ASN A 155 21.72 5.91 34.69
CA ASN A 155 23.02 5.52 34.14
C ASN A 155 23.51 4.14 34.63
N ILE A 156 22.57 3.21 34.85
CA ILE A 156 22.84 1.84 35.28
C ILE A 156 22.86 0.95 34.03
N ALA A 157 23.97 0.23 33.82
CA ALA A 157 24.09 -0.72 32.71
C ALA A 157 23.14 -1.91 32.90
N ARG A 158 22.29 -2.17 31.90
CA ARG A 158 21.39 -3.33 31.87
C ARG A 158 22.20 -4.63 31.85
N GLN A 159 21.78 -5.61 32.65
CA GLN A 159 22.31 -6.97 32.62
C GLN A 159 21.25 -7.93 32.08
N ASP A 160 21.59 -8.73 31.06
CA ASP A 160 20.66 -9.70 30.47
C ASP A 160 20.21 -10.78 31.47
N LYS A 161 21.03 -11.01 32.51
CA LYS A 161 20.75 -11.97 33.60
C LYS A 161 19.55 -11.61 34.48
N TRP A 162 19.06 -10.37 34.42
CA TRP A 162 17.95 -9.93 35.26
C TRP A 162 16.58 -10.43 34.81
N GLY A 163 16.47 -10.94 33.57
CA GLY A 163 15.23 -11.54 33.10
C GLY A 163 14.03 -10.59 33.21
N LEU A 164 14.22 -9.33 32.79
CA LEU A 164 13.20 -8.27 32.88
C LEU A 164 12.03 -8.46 31.90
N ASP A 165 11.99 -9.58 31.16
CA ASP A 165 10.84 -9.96 30.35
C ASP A 165 9.74 -10.49 31.29
N GLY A 166 8.61 -9.79 31.33
CA GLY A 166 7.55 -10.06 32.29
C GLY A 166 7.05 -11.51 32.20
N ARG A 167 6.69 -12.12 33.34
CA ARG A 167 6.00 -13.41 33.34
C ARG A 167 4.50 -13.19 33.10
N VAL A 168 3.92 -13.91 32.15
CA VAL A 168 2.47 -13.96 31.94
C VAL A 168 1.87 -14.95 32.94
N TRP A 169 0.94 -14.49 33.78
CA TRP A 169 0.32 -15.28 34.86
C TRP A 169 -1.09 -15.79 34.52
N ILE A 170 -1.47 -15.80 33.24
CA ILE A 170 -2.78 -16.31 32.83
C ILE A 170 -2.70 -17.84 32.85
N ALA A 171 -3.31 -18.46 33.86
CA ALA A 171 -3.67 -19.86 33.84
C ALA A 171 -4.93 -20.00 32.97
N ASN A 172 -4.87 -20.87 31.96
CA ASN A 172 -6.08 -21.33 31.24
C ASN A 172 -6.99 -22.12 32.20
#